data_AF-A0A7S1BN76-F1
#
_entry.id   AF-A0A7S1BN76-F1
#
_cell.length_a   1.000
_cell.length_b   1.000
_cell.length_c   1.000
_cell.angle_alpha   90.00
_cell.angle_beta   90.00
_cell.angle_gamma   90.00
#
_symmetry.space_group_name_H-M   'P 1'
#
loop_
_entity.id
_entity.type
_entity.pdbx_description
1 polymer ?
#
loop_
_entity_poly.entity_id
_entity_poly.type
_entity_poly.pdbx_seq_one_letter_code
_entity_poly.pdbx_strand_id
1 'polypeptide(L)'
;MNIAGHWLDVTSICVGILGVIVAIAVFFGLRYACDVWRRASQICDYEHMRMERIPEEDCYKELDQKCGTKLVPELQLLNGYHSHPEVKDKHKLLSLGDYLSTLRPVGDKKLTEELDVILGKALILSLGPKIGYAALPALGLIPNSLKDGGMGALTSLISSAGIEDPKFAHLASMSTTYGVKTLGGISMMTLAGTADVGAAIAVDSYKNDMNKSDEPSTVEETVKLGGTKTKNNAPDSIPNTFIMPIHYNKAIFAMELATINELDHLEKQKYNPHEVEVSVPVPVEEVTLPDLHWGHGKVARTHSKREIIENRLISILLNRLSFNNMKNEFPVRKNDKPGTFGIKMEEDGDLITTPETFIGALQNLGHTIKCHACSRTTTFGLALCVKNKHGTFSSVPLGLRVRSGLQDKHGNPVPAFLTHSSIDLDIKGPTVNGLVQFYQNIEGFSGWDSGDYPDIPWAFEGCKRSLDACKAVRAAMFVGTFLNSVGDKMNLPFGGYGTTGVCNDSVAAVELAVNGSTDVHPCIAVGGWYSHVVRRAKAFYDDVKSKPNVSKDYIDDVKKAYDAVKNLPNDVQPMPGMMCDIARRMIASLPDSPHFEEMRIGREMCEEIIAEYEQF
;
A
#
# COMPACT_ATOMS: atom_id res chain seq x y z
N MET A 1 -34.41 45.44 11.56
CA MET A 1 -34.70 44.72 10.30
C MET A 1 -33.68 45.15 9.25
N ASN A 2 -33.21 44.22 8.40
CA ASN A 2 -32.20 44.38 7.32
C ASN A 2 -30.70 44.31 7.65
N ILE A 3 -30.26 43.32 8.45
CA ILE A 3 -28.84 42.88 8.45
C ILE A 3 -28.65 41.61 7.59
N ALA A 4 -29.70 40.82 7.37
CA ALA A 4 -29.65 39.59 6.58
C ALA A 4 -29.45 39.79 5.06
N GLY A 5 -29.75 40.98 4.52
CA GLY A 5 -29.60 41.28 3.10
C GLY A 5 -28.15 41.46 2.64
N HIS A 6 -27.26 41.95 3.51
CA HIS A 6 -25.86 42.24 3.13
C HIS A 6 -24.95 41.01 3.09
N TRP A 7 -25.28 39.94 3.82
CA TRP A 7 -24.47 38.71 3.84
C TRP A 7 -24.63 37.85 2.58
N LEU A 8 -25.78 37.93 1.91
CA LEU A 8 -26.05 37.22 0.66
C LEU A 8 -25.23 37.78 -0.52
N ASP A 9 -24.98 39.10 -0.55
CA ASP A 9 -24.16 39.74 -1.59
C ASP A 9 -22.67 39.42 -1.46
N VAL A 10 -22.12 39.47 -0.24
CA VAL A 10 -20.69 39.19 -0.01
C VAL A 10 -20.36 37.73 -0.35
N THR A 11 -21.23 36.79 0.03
CA THR A 11 -21.03 35.37 -0.26
C THR A 11 -21.08 35.11 -1.77
N SER A 12 -22.00 35.75 -2.49
CA SER A 12 -22.11 35.63 -3.95
C SER A 12 -20.90 36.22 -4.69
N ILE A 13 -20.36 37.34 -4.20
CA ILE A 13 -19.14 37.95 -4.73
C ILE A 13 -17.92 37.06 -4.47
N CYS A 14 -17.76 36.51 -3.27
CA CYS A 14 -16.65 35.60 -2.95
C CYS A 14 -16.69 34.31 -3.76
N VAL A 15 -17.88 33.71 -3.95
CA VAL A 15 -18.04 32.52 -4.81
C VAL A 15 -17.75 32.86 -6.28
N GLY A 16 -18.14 34.04 -6.76
CA GLY A 16 -17.81 34.52 -8.10
C GLY A 16 -16.30 34.71 -8.31
N ILE A 17 -15.62 35.34 -7.36
CA ILE A 17 -14.16 35.55 -7.41
C ILE A 17 -13.42 34.20 -7.35
N LEU A 18 -13.84 33.30 -6.46
CA LEU A 18 -13.24 31.96 -6.35
C LEU A 18 -13.45 31.16 -7.65
N GLY A 19 -14.64 31.22 -8.25
CA GLY A 19 -14.93 30.60 -9.54
C GLY A 19 -14.04 31.14 -10.67
N VAL A 20 -13.73 32.44 -10.66
CA VAL A 20 -12.79 33.06 -11.61
C VAL A 20 -11.35 32.60 -11.36
N ILE A 21 -10.90 32.55 -10.10
CA ILE A 21 -9.55 32.08 -9.74
C ILE A 21 -9.36 30.62 -10.16
N VAL A 22 -10.35 29.75 -9.90
CA VAL A 22 -10.33 28.35 -10.31
C VAL A 22 -10.34 28.24 -11.83
N ALA A 23 -11.19 28.98 -12.54
CA ALA A 23 -11.20 28.98 -13.99
C ALA A 23 -9.86 29.44 -14.58
N ILE A 24 -9.20 30.43 -13.95
CA ILE A 24 -7.87 30.90 -14.32
C ILE A 24 -6.82 29.83 -14.07
N ALA A 25 -6.81 29.17 -12.90
CA ALA A 25 -5.87 28.10 -12.57
C ALA A 25 -6.03 26.89 -13.50
N VAL A 26 -7.28 26.49 -13.79
CA VAL A 26 -7.59 25.42 -14.75
C VAL A 26 -7.18 25.83 -16.16
N PHE A 27 -7.43 27.07 -16.57
CA PHE A 27 -7.01 27.58 -17.87
C PHE A 27 -5.48 27.60 -18.02
N PHE A 28 -4.75 28.05 -17.00
CA PHE A 28 -3.28 28.04 -17.03
C PHE A 28 -2.71 26.62 -16.93
N GLY A 29 -3.30 25.73 -16.12
CA GLY A 29 -2.91 24.33 -16.05
C GLY A 29 -3.16 23.58 -17.35
N LEU A 30 -4.33 23.77 -17.98
CA LEU A 30 -4.64 23.22 -19.30
C LEU A 30 -3.76 23.84 -20.39
N ARG A 31 -3.50 25.15 -20.35
CA ARG A 31 -2.60 25.81 -21.30
C ARG A 31 -1.18 25.31 -21.14
N TYR A 32 -0.70 25.08 -19.92
CA TYR A 32 0.61 24.49 -19.65
C TYR A 32 0.67 23.04 -20.13
N ALA A 33 -0.34 22.22 -19.82
CA ALA A 33 -0.41 20.83 -20.31
C ALA A 33 -0.46 20.78 -21.85
N CYS A 34 -1.26 21.64 -22.48
CA CYS A 34 -1.31 21.79 -23.93
C CYS A 34 0.00 22.34 -24.50
N ASP A 35 0.71 23.22 -23.81
CA ASP A 35 2.00 23.75 -24.27
C ASP A 35 3.11 22.72 -24.12
N VAL A 36 3.16 22.00 -23.00
CA VAL A 36 4.01 20.82 -22.82
C VAL A 36 3.71 19.79 -23.89
N TRP A 37 2.44 19.47 -24.15
CA TRP A 37 2.08 18.50 -25.17
C TRP A 37 2.41 19.00 -26.58
N ARG A 38 2.19 20.28 -26.87
CA ARG A 38 2.55 20.93 -28.14
C ARG A 38 4.06 20.93 -28.34
N ARG A 39 4.84 21.33 -27.34
CA ARG A 39 6.32 21.32 -27.37
C ARG A 39 6.85 19.89 -27.45
N ALA A 40 6.31 18.99 -26.64
CA ALA A 40 6.58 17.55 -26.70
C ALA A 40 6.22 16.94 -28.06
N SER A 41 5.15 17.41 -28.72
CA SER A 41 4.76 16.99 -30.06
C SER A 41 5.57 17.66 -31.16
N GLN A 42 6.21 18.81 -30.89
CA GLN A 42 7.16 19.45 -31.81
C GLN A 42 8.54 18.82 -31.72
N ILE A 43 8.86 18.20 -30.58
CA ILE A 43 9.96 17.26 -30.43
C ILE A 43 9.51 15.91 -31.04
N CYS A 44 9.34 15.92 -32.37
CA CYS A 44 8.80 14.79 -33.16
C CYS A 44 9.78 13.62 -33.31
N ASP A 45 11.09 13.84 -33.20
CA ASP A 45 12.08 12.77 -33.31
C ASP A 45 12.56 12.34 -31.92
N TYR A 46 12.08 11.18 -31.50
CA TYR A 46 12.46 10.52 -30.25
C TYR A 46 13.98 10.26 -30.18
N GLU A 47 14.63 10.11 -31.34
CA GLU A 47 16.08 9.94 -31.44
C GLU A 47 16.87 11.15 -30.90
N HIS A 48 16.29 12.35 -30.93
CA HIS A 48 16.91 13.57 -30.39
C HIS A 48 16.64 13.80 -28.89
N MET A 49 15.72 13.05 -28.28
CA MET A 49 15.43 13.13 -26.83
C MET A 49 16.26 12.16 -26.00
N ARG A 50 17.31 11.59 -26.59
CA ARG A 50 18.17 10.65 -25.89
C ARG A 50 18.88 11.36 -24.75
N MET A 51 18.66 10.86 -23.54
CA MET A 51 19.40 11.27 -22.36
C MET A 51 20.58 10.32 -22.18
N GLU A 52 21.68 10.84 -21.66
CA GLU A 52 22.77 10.06 -21.09
C GLU A 52 22.86 10.35 -19.59
N ARG A 53 23.21 9.31 -18.83
CA ARG A 53 23.47 9.44 -17.41
C ARG A 53 24.95 9.75 -17.21
N ILE A 54 25.26 10.94 -16.69
CA ILE A 54 26.63 11.24 -16.27
C ILE A 54 26.96 10.37 -15.05
N PRO A 55 28.08 9.65 -15.06
CA PRO A 55 28.50 8.83 -13.93
C PRO A 55 28.74 9.70 -12.70
N GLU A 56 28.35 9.23 -11.53
CA GLU A 56 28.44 9.98 -10.27
C GLU A 56 29.87 10.49 -9.98
N GLU A 57 30.88 9.68 -10.29
CA GLU A 57 32.31 10.00 -10.16
C GLU A 57 32.77 11.19 -11.03
N ASP A 58 32.05 11.45 -12.12
CA ASP A 58 32.31 12.54 -13.07
C ASP A 58 31.44 13.77 -12.77
N CYS A 59 30.23 13.54 -12.21
CA CYS A 59 29.30 14.60 -11.81
C CYS A 59 29.90 15.54 -10.77
N TYR A 60 30.57 15.01 -9.73
CA TYR A 60 31.18 15.83 -8.69
C TYR A 60 32.36 16.68 -9.21
N LYS A 61 33.10 16.19 -10.22
CA LYS A 61 34.22 16.95 -10.81
C LYS A 61 33.75 18.11 -11.69
N GLU A 62 32.64 17.94 -12.40
CA GLU A 62 32.06 19.01 -13.24
C GLU A 62 31.23 20.03 -12.44
N LEU A 63 30.47 19.59 -11.43
CA LEU A 63 29.67 20.47 -10.57
C LEU A 63 30.54 21.47 -9.79
N ASP A 64 31.68 21.01 -9.28
CA ASP A 64 32.64 21.84 -8.53
C ASP A 64 33.33 22.89 -9.42
N GLN A 65 33.42 22.65 -10.74
CA GLN A 65 34.07 23.56 -11.69
C GLN A 65 33.12 24.56 -12.38
N LYS A 66 31.84 24.23 -12.59
CA LYS A 66 30.92 25.05 -13.41
C LYS A 66 29.78 25.73 -12.63
N CYS A 67 29.35 25.16 -11.51
CA CYS A 67 28.18 25.63 -10.78
C CYS A 67 28.59 26.00 -9.35
N GLY A 68 29.12 27.21 -9.15
CA GLY A 68 29.57 27.70 -7.86
C GLY A 68 28.60 27.36 -6.71
N THR A 69 28.95 26.34 -5.93
CA THR A 69 28.54 26.05 -4.54
C THR A 69 27.06 26.17 -4.11
N LYS A 70 26.06 26.17 -5.01
CA LYS A 70 24.65 26.33 -4.60
C LYS A 70 23.66 25.23 -4.99
N LEU A 71 23.91 24.40 -6.00
CA LEU A 71 22.97 23.31 -6.31
C LEU A 71 23.12 22.08 -5.40
N VAL A 72 24.30 21.90 -4.79
CA VAL A 72 24.62 20.72 -3.96
C VAL A 72 23.81 20.67 -2.65
N PRO A 73 23.54 21.78 -1.93
CA PRO A 73 22.69 21.76 -0.74
C PRO A 73 21.17 21.68 -1.00
N GLU A 74 20.71 22.00 -2.22
CA GLU A 74 19.28 22.01 -2.56
C GLU A 74 18.83 20.73 -3.28
N LEU A 75 19.76 20.00 -3.92
CA LEU A 75 19.60 18.60 -4.30
C LEU A 75 19.73 17.63 -3.12
N GLN A 76 20.40 18.07 -2.06
CA GLN A 76 20.34 17.46 -0.72
C GLN A 76 18.94 17.52 -0.07
N LEU A 77 17.86 17.83 -0.80
CA LEU A 77 16.48 17.70 -0.31
C LEU A 77 15.91 16.28 -0.34
N LEU A 78 16.80 15.29 -0.37
CA LEU A 78 16.60 13.98 0.25
C LEU A 78 17.81 13.61 1.15
N ASN A 79 18.43 14.60 1.82
CA ASN A 79 19.32 14.31 2.95
C ASN A 79 18.51 13.58 4.01
N GLY A 80 18.95 12.38 4.32
CA GLY A 80 18.47 11.59 5.45
C GLY A 80 17.80 10.29 5.04
N TYR A 81 18.33 9.58 4.05
CA TYR A 81 18.60 8.18 4.36
C TYR A 81 19.85 8.16 5.25
N HIS A 82 19.64 8.18 6.57
CA HIS A 82 20.69 7.80 7.50
C HIS A 82 20.91 6.31 7.32
N SER A 83 21.88 5.99 6.50
CA SER A 83 22.27 4.62 6.27
C SER A 83 22.73 4.00 7.58
N HIS A 84 21.96 3.03 8.07
CA HIS A 84 22.46 2.09 9.05
C HIS A 84 23.74 1.46 8.48
N PRO A 85 24.84 1.32 9.25
CA PRO A 85 26.11 0.82 8.74
C PRO A 85 25.97 -0.52 7.97
N GLU A 86 25.12 -1.41 8.47
CA GLU A 86 24.83 -2.71 7.84
C GLU A 86 24.17 -2.59 6.46
N VAL A 87 23.45 -1.49 6.20
CA VAL A 87 22.79 -1.23 4.91
C VAL A 87 23.77 -0.61 3.92
N LYS A 88 24.69 0.27 4.37
CA LYS A 88 25.74 0.83 3.49
C LYS A 88 26.61 -0.25 2.87
N ASP A 89 26.93 -1.28 3.64
CA ASP A 89 27.86 -2.32 3.21
C ASP A 89 27.20 -3.34 2.27
N LYS A 90 25.86 -3.45 2.29
CA LYS A 90 25.09 -4.43 1.50
C LYS A 90 24.32 -3.82 0.32
N HIS A 91 23.86 -2.58 0.41
CA HIS A 91 22.99 -1.95 -0.59
C HIS A 91 23.48 -0.56 -0.99
N LYS A 92 23.54 -0.32 -2.30
CA LYS A 92 23.69 1.05 -2.82
C LYS A 92 22.31 1.70 -2.88
N LEU A 93 22.21 2.92 -2.40
CA LEU A 93 21.00 3.72 -2.48
C LEU A 93 21.28 4.95 -3.32
N LEU A 94 20.29 5.35 -4.11
CA LEU A 94 20.33 6.56 -4.92
C LEU A 94 18.93 7.15 -4.92
N SER A 95 18.79 8.41 -4.49
CA SER A 95 17.49 9.04 -4.54
C SER A 95 17.05 9.27 -5.99
N LEU A 96 15.74 9.37 -6.23
CA LEU A 96 15.25 9.68 -7.58
C LEU A 96 15.74 11.05 -8.04
N GLY A 97 15.83 12.03 -7.13
CA GLY A 97 16.35 13.36 -7.41
C GLY A 97 17.81 13.34 -7.83
N ASP A 98 18.65 12.59 -7.10
CA ASP A 98 20.07 12.43 -7.44
C ASP A 98 20.23 11.79 -8.81
N TYR A 99 19.46 10.72 -9.09
CA TYR A 99 19.44 10.10 -10.41
C TYR A 99 19.05 11.11 -11.51
N LEU A 100 17.94 11.83 -11.36
CA LEU A 100 17.48 12.80 -12.35
C LEU A 100 18.52 13.91 -12.56
N SER A 101 19.23 14.32 -11.52
CA SER A 101 20.29 15.33 -11.59
C SER A 101 21.50 14.91 -12.43
N THR A 102 21.68 13.60 -12.66
CA THR A 102 22.75 13.05 -13.50
C THR A 102 22.41 12.98 -14.98
N LEU A 103 21.14 13.19 -15.35
CA LEU A 103 20.70 13.07 -16.74
C LEU A 103 21.12 14.31 -17.55
N ARG A 104 21.66 14.09 -18.75
CA ARG A 104 21.97 15.13 -19.75
C ARG A 104 21.41 14.75 -21.11
N PRO A 105 20.89 15.70 -21.90
CA PRO A 105 20.52 15.41 -23.27
C PRO A 105 21.78 15.15 -24.10
N VAL A 106 21.74 14.10 -24.92
CA VAL A 106 22.77 13.80 -25.91
C VAL A 106 22.57 14.74 -27.11
N GLY A 107 23.39 15.78 -27.22
CA GLY A 107 23.37 16.69 -28.39
C GLY A 107 23.05 18.15 -28.09
N ASP A 108 22.09 18.74 -28.82
CA ASP A 108 21.84 20.18 -28.91
C ASP A 108 21.54 20.83 -27.54
N LYS A 109 22.22 21.96 -27.25
CA LYS A 109 22.01 22.78 -26.05
C LYS A 109 20.55 23.18 -25.85
N LYS A 110 19.76 23.31 -26.93
CA LYS A 110 18.33 23.61 -26.85
C LYS A 110 17.52 22.55 -26.08
N LEU A 111 17.92 21.26 -26.13
CA LEU A 111 17.24 20.22 -25.35
C LEU A 111 17.48 20.39 -23.84
N THR A 112 18.59 21.01 -23.44
CA THR A 112 18.87 21.29 -22.03
C THR A 112 17.91 22.34 -21.47
N GLU A 113 17.50 23.29 -22.31
CA GLU A 113 16.49 24.32 -21.96
C GLU A 113 15.06 23.74 -21.87
N GLU A 114 14.84 22.54 -22.42
CA GLU A 114 13.56 21.83 -22.50
C GLU A 114 13.52 20.58 -21.59
N LEU A 115 14.50 20.40 -20.71
CA LEU A 115 14.66 19.18 -19.90
C LEU A 115 13.40 18.81 -19.10
N ASP A 116 12.73 19.80 -18.51
CA ASP A 116 11.51 19.60 -17.73
C ASP A 116 10.34 19.09 -18.60
N VAL A 117 10.27 19.53 -19.86
CA VAL A 117 9.26 19.08 -20.84
C VAL A 117 9.52 17.64 -21.27
N ILE A 118 10.81 17.29 -21.45
CA ILE A 118 11.24 15.94 -21.83
C ILE A 118 10.97 14.95 -20.68
N LEU A 119 11.38 15.30 -19.46
CA LEU A 119 11.12 14.50 -18.26
C LEU A 119 9.61 14.37 -18.00
N GLY A 120 8.86 15.46 -18.17
CA GLY A 120 7.39 15.44 -18.11
C GLY A 120 6.80 14.45 -19.12
N LYS A 121 7.21 14.51 -20.39
CA LYS A 121 6.76 13.59 -21.44
C LYS A 121 7.13 12.13 -21.13
N ALA A 122 8.36 11.88 -20.69
CA ALA A 122 8.84 10.56 -20.32
C ALA A 122 8.01 9.96 -19.18
N LEU A 123 7.71 10.75 -18.14
CA LEU A 123 6.84 10.36 -17.05
C LEU A 123 5.41 10.10 -17.54
N ILE A 124 4.88 10.90 -18.48
CA ILE A 124 3.56 10.65 -19.07
C ILE A 124 3.49 9.36 -19.88
N LEU A 125 4.52 9.06 -20.67
CA LEU A 125 4.54 7.84 -21.47
C LEU A 125 4.75 6.60 -20.59
N SER A 126 5.65 6.70 -19.62
CA SER A 126 6.02 5.57 -18.73
C SER A 126 4.95 5.27 -17.70
N LEU A 127 4.31 6.30 -17.14
CA LEU A 127 3.27 6.15 -16.13
C LEU A 127 1.86 6.10 -16.75
N GLY A 128 1.75 6.36 -18.06
CA GLY A 128 0.49 6.47 -18.79
C GLY A 128 -0.12 7.87 -18.69
N PRO A 129 -0.98 8.26 -19.67
CA PRO A 129 -1.47 9.63 -19.82
C PRO A 129 -2.09 10.18 -18.54
N LYS A 130 -2.92 9.39 -17.86
CA LYS A 130 -3.62 9.82 -16.63
C LYS A 130 -2.68 10.18 -15.48
N ILE A 131 -1.55 9.47 -15.34
CA ILE A 131 -0.59 9.64 -14.25
C ILE A 131 0.42 10.74 -14.59
N GLY A 132 0.90 10.73 -15.82
CA GLY A 132 1.72 11.79 -16.37
C GLY A 132 1.12 13.18 -16.20
N TYR A 133 -0.17 13.31 -16.53
CA TYR A 133 -0.86 14.59 -16.42
C TYR A 133 -1.01 15.08 -14.98
N ALA A 134 -1.06 14.20 -13.98
CA ALA A 134 -1.10 14.58 -12.57
C ALA A 134 0.28 15.02 -12.04
N ALA A 135 1.37 14.46 -12.58
CA ALA A 135 2.74 14.84 -12.23
C ALA A 135 3.23 16.12 -12.95
N LEU A 136 2.58 16.52 -14.05
CA LEU A 136 2.99 17.66 -14.88
C LEU A 136 2.91 19.05 -14.24
N PRO A 137 1.90 19.40 -13.42
CA PRO A 137 1.81 20.70 -12.77
C PRO A 137 2.98 21.01 -11.84
N ALA A 138 3.64 19.98 -11.28
CA ALA A 138 4.87 20.12 -10.53
C ALA A 138 6.02 20.70 -11.39
N LEU A 139 6.12 20.26 -12.65
CA LEU A 139 7.19 20.72 -13.55
C LEU A 139 6.95 22.15 -14.08
N GLY A 140 5.71 22.64 -14.07
CA GLY A 140 5.31 23.93 -14.68
C GLY A 140 5.30 25.16 -13.77
N LEU A 141 5.53 24.98 -12.47
CA LEU A 141 5.53 26.08 -11.50
C LEU A 141 6.89 26.74 -11.31
N ILE A 142 7.87 26.46 -12.19
CA ILE A 142 9.22 27.04 -12.16
C ILE A 142 9.22 28.39 -12.89
N PRO A 143 9.33 29.55 -12.20
CA PRO A 143 9.51 30.82 -12.88
C PRO A 143 10.92 30.86 -13.51
N ASN A 144 11.04 31.42 -14.71
CA ASN A 144 12.32 31.56 -15.42
C ASN A 144 13.43 32.27 -14.62
N SER A 145 13.09 33.02 -13.57
CA SER A 145 14.02 33.74 -12.69
C SER A 145 14.61 32.92 -11.54
N LEU A 146 14.23 31.64 -11.37
CA LEU A 146 14.70 30.74 -10.30
C LEU A 146 15.61 29.59 -10.81
N LYS A 147 16.13 29.69 -12.05
CA LYS A 147 16.95 28.64 -12.69
C LYS A 147 18.29 28.34 -12.02
N ASP A 148 18.73 29.13 -11.03
CA ASP A 148 20.02 28.94 -10.35
C ASP A 148 19.92 28.38 -8.89
N GLY A 149 18.74 27.97 -8.42
CA GLY A 149 18.57 27.42 -7.06
C GLY A 149 17.20 26.80 -6.78
N GLY A 150 16.61 26.16 -7.79
CA GLY A 150 15.15 26.01 -7.88
C GLY A 150 14.57 24.62 -7.59
N MET A 151 15.32 23.66 -7.07
CA MET A 151 14.73 22.34 -6.77
C MET A 151 14.15 22.23 -5.36
N GLY A 152 14.62 23.04 -4.41
CA GLY A 152 14.15 22.92 -3.04
C GLY A 152 12.79 23.54 -2.74
N ALA A 153 12.45 24.60 -3.47
CA ALA A 153 11.14 25.24 -3.37
C ALA A 153 10.02 24.37 -3.97
N LEU A 154 10.35 23.49 -4.91
CA LEU A 154 9.39 22.66 -5.63
C LEU A 154 8.78 21.58 -4.72
N THR A 155 9.59 20.91 -3.90
CA THR A 155 9.14 19.90 -2.92
C THR A 155 8.26 20.55 -1.84
N SER A 156 8.59 21.77 -1.41
CA SER A 156 7.80 22.60 -0.49
C SER A 156 6.46 23.05 -1.09
N LEU A 157 6.44 23.50 -2.35
CA LEU A 157 5.22 23.97 -3.04
C LEU A 157 4.26 22.82 -3.40
N ILE A 158 4.77 21.66 -3.80
CA ILE A 158 3.95 20.46 -4.01
C ILE A 158 3.38 19.95 -2.67
N SER A 159 4.14 20.10 -1.57
CA SER A 159 3.63 19.76 -0.24
C SER A 159 2.54 20.72 0.28
N SER A 160 2.54 21.99 -0.16
CA SER A 160 1.64 23.05 0.33
C SER A 160 0.44 23.36 -0.57
N ALA A 161 0.46 23.07 -1.88
CA ALA A 161 -0.67 23.34 -2.78
C ALA A 161 -1.78 22.27 -2.66
N GLY A 162 -2.77 22.51 -1.78
CA GLY A 162 -4.01 21.72 -1.71
C GLY A 162 -4.98 22.09 -2.84
N ILE A 163 -5.47 21.10 -3.58
CA ILE A 163 -6.59 21.27 -4.52
C ILE A 163 -7.87 20.84 -3.79
N GLU A 164 -8.67 21.81 -3.34
CA GLU A 164 -9.96 21.63 -2.64
C GLU A 164 -11.16 21.84 -3.57
N ASP A 165 -11.15 21.29 -4.80
CA ASP A 165 -12.29 21.45 -5.74
C ASP A 165 -13.05 20.11 -5.96
N PRO A 166 -14.33 20.03 -5.56
CA PRO A 166 -15.21 18.88 -5.80
C PRO A 166 -15.33 18.45 -7.27
N LYS A 167 -15.04 19.34 -8.24
CA LYS A 167 -15.14 19.02 -9.68
C LYS A 167 -14.01 18.13 -10.19
N PHE A 168 -12.90 18.03 -9.48
CA PHE A 168 -11.80 17.12 -9.81
C PHE A 168 -11.94 15.72 -9.19
N ALA A 169 -12.90 15.51 -8.28
CA ALA A 169 -13.19 14.21 -7.68
C ALA A 169 -13.60 13.13 -8.72
N HIS A 170 -14.19 13.56 -9.85
CA HIS A 170 -14.57 12.68 -10.95
C HIS A 170 -13.37 12.14 -11.77
N LEU A 171 -12.24 12.85 -11.80
CA LEU A 171 -11.03 12.40 -12.48
C LEU A 171 -10.22 11.41 -11.63
N ALA A 172 -10.27 11.57 -10.31
CA ALA A 172 -9.61 10.68 -9.35
C ALA A 172 -10.37 9.35 -9.15
N SER A 173 -11.71 9.35 -9.26
CA SER A 173 -12.56 8.15 -9.15
C SER A 173 -12.37 7.12 -10.28
N MET A 174 -12.04 7.56 -11.49
CA MET A 174 -11.82 6.68 -12.67
C MET A 174 -10.42 6.05 -12.73
N SER A 175 -9.62 6.20 -11.68
CA SER A 175 -8.20 5.86 -11.69
C SER A 175 -7.81 4.71 -10.77
N THR A 176 -8.67 4.14 -9.93
CA THR A 176 -8.27 3.33 -8.75
C THR A 176 -7.27 2.18 -8.98
N THR A 177 -7.23 1.49 -10.13
CA THR A 177 -6.16 0.50 -10.44
C THR A 177 -4.83 1.12 -10.88
N TYR A 178 -4.88 2.35 -11.40
CA TYR A 178 -3.74 3.15 -11.87
C TYR A 178 -3.35 4.29 -10.90
N GLY A 179 -4.25 4.72 -10.01
CA GLY A 179 -4.15 5.90 -9.14
C GLY A 179 -3.23 5.71 -7.95
N VAL A 180 -3.06 4.46 -7.52
CA VAL A 180 -2.07 4.07 -6.51
C VAL A 180 -0.64 4.32 -7.01
N LYS A 181 -0.43 4.42 -8.33
CA LYS A 181 0.87 4.72 -8.94
C LYS A 181 1.17 6.23 -9.11
N THR A 182 0.28 7.13 -8.67
CA THR A 182 0.24 8.49 -9.21
C THR A 182 0.65 9.63 -8.30
N LEU A 183 0.87 9.45 -6.99
CA LEU A 183 0.72 10.62 -6.12
C LEU A 183 1.82 10.75 -5.07
N GLY A 184 2.48 11.91 -5.05
CA GLY A 184 3.04 12.49 -3.84
C GLY A 184 2.09 13.58 -3.35
N GLY A 185 1.76 13.59 -2.05
CA GLY A 185 1.03 14.69 -1.42
C GLY A 185 -0.50 14.59 -1.45
N ILE A 186 -1.09 13.39 -1.52
CA ILE A 186 -2.55 13.23 -1.36
C ILE A 186 -2.94 13.54 0.08
N SER A 187 -3.99 14.35 0.27
CA SER A 187 -4.65 14.43 1.57
C SER A 187 -5.33 13.10 1.88
N MET A 188 -5.29 12.65 3.14
CA MET A 188 -6.07 11.50 3.59
C MET A 188 -7.56 11.65 3.26
N MET A 189 -8.07 12.89 3.28
CA MET A 189 -9.43 13.21 2.82
C MET A 189 -9.64 12.99 1.34
N THR A 190 -8.64 13.26 0.49
CA THR A 190 -8.72 12.97 -0.93
C THR A 190 -8.67 11.46 -1.17
N LEU A 191 -7.86 10.69 -0.44
CA LEU A 191 -7.90 9.22 -0.51
C LEU A 191 -9.28 8.68 -0.11
N ALA A 192 -9.83 9.12 1.02
CA ALA A 192 -11.15 8.71 1.49
C ALA A 192 -12.30 9.17 0.57
N GLY A 193 -12.28 10.43 0.12
CA GLY A 193 -13.30 11.00 -0.77
C GLY A 193 -13.24 10.44 -2.18
N THR A 194 -12.05 10.14 -2.71
CA THR A 194 -11.89 9.45 -4.00
C THR A 194 -12.24 7.98 -3.90
N ALA A 195 -12.10 7.35 -2.72
CA ALA A 195 -12.64 6.03 -2.50
C ALA A 195 -14.18 6.04 -2.39
N ASP A 196 -14.80 7.03 -1.74
CA ASP A 196 -16.26 7.14 -1.67
C ASP A 196 -16.91 7.42 -3.04
N VAL A 197 -16.40 8.44 -3.76
CA VAL A 197 -16.88 8.83 -5.09
C VAL A 197 -16.43 7.80 -6.15
N GLY A 198 -15.23 7.26 -5.99
CA GLY A 198 -14.67 6.12 -6.74
C GLY A 198 -15.51 4.88 -6.63
N ALA A 199 -15.92 4.48 -5.43
CA ALA A 199 -16.77 3.32 -5.22
C ALA A 199 -18.10 3.47 -5.93
N ALA A 200 -18.78 4.61 -5.78
CA ALA A 200 -20.08 4.84 -6.38
C ALA A 200 -20.02 4.83 -7.92
N ILE A 201 -19.03 5.50 -8.51
CA ILE A 201 -18.86 5.60 -9.97
C ILE A 201 -18.27 4.32 -10.56
N ALA A 202 -17.35 3.66 -9.85
CA ALA A 202 -16.80 2.36 -10.25
C ALA A 202 -17.89 1.29 -10.18
N VAL A 203 -18.74 1.22 -9.16
CA VAL A 203 -19.86 0.24 -9.15
C VAL A 203 -20.74 0.37 -10.41
N ASP A 204 -21.00 1.58 -10.89
CA ASP A 204 -21.81 1.81 -12.09
C ASP A 204 -21.03 1.59 -13.41
N SER A 205 -19.75 2.01 -13.48
CA SER A 205 -18.93 1.83 -14.68
C SER A 205 -18.45 0.37 -14.85
N TYR A 206 -18.11 -0.29 -13.74
CA TYR A 206 -17.64 -1.68 -13.68
C TYR A 206 -18.76 -2.66 -14.02
N LYS A 207 -20.03 -2.38 -13.67
CA LYS A 207 -21.20 -3.14 -14.14
C LYS A 207 -21.35 -3.13 -15.67
N ASN A 208 -20.88 -2.08 -16.35
CA ASN A 208 -21.01 -1.94 -17.81
C ASN A 208 -19.85 -2.59 -18.59
N ASP A 209 -18.63 -2.62 -18.03
CA ASP A 209 -17.45 -3.23 -18.67
C ASP A 209 -17.34 -4.76 -18.47
N MET A 210 -17.97 -5.34 -17.44
CA MET A 210 -17.89 -6.78 -17.14
C MET A 210 -18.64 -7.70 -18.12
N ASN A 211 -19.27 -7.18 -19.17
CA ASN A 211 -19.80 -8.04 -20.23
C ASN A 211 -18.71 -8.73 -21.08
N LYS A 212 -17.39 -8.52 -20.82
CA LYS A 212 -16.33 -9.06 -21.71
C LYS A 212 -15.10 -9.75 -21.12
N SER A 213 -14.78 -9.75 -19.81
CA SER A 213 -13.67 -10.60 -19.32
C SER A 213 -13.65 -10.79 -17.80
N ASP A 214 -13.72 -12.07 -17.38
CA ASP A 214 -13.54 -12.65 -16.04
C ASP A 214 -14.51 -12.15 -14.94
N GLU A 215 -15.56 -12.92 -14.65
CA GLU A 215 -16.43 -12.73 -13.47
C GLU A 215 -15.60 -12.47 -12.21
N PRO A 216 -16.03 -11.57 -11.29
CA PRO A 216 -15.29 -11.34 -10.06
C PRO A 216 -15.20 -12.65 -9.28
N SER A 217 -13.96 -13.05 -8.97
CA SER A 217 -13.72 -14.25 -8.17
C SER A 217 -14.46 -14.13 -6.85
N THR A 218 -15.28 -15.13 -6.51
CA THR A 218 -16.05 -15.10 -5.25
C THR A 218 -15.08 -15.16 -4.06
N VAL A 219 -15.50 -14.71 -2.88
CA VAL A 219 -14.69 -14.86 -1.65
C VAL A 219 -14.27 -16.32 -1.45
N GLU A 220 -15.15 -17.27 -1.76
CA GLU A 220 -14.85 -18.69 -1.69
C GLU A 220 -13.70 -19.11 -2.63
N GLU A 221 -13.69 -18.64 -3.87
CA GLU A 221 -12.60 -18.88 -4.81
C GLU A 221 -11.31 -18.26 -4.29
N THR A 222 -11.34 -17.02 -3.81
CA THR A 222 -10.16 -16.36 -3.25
C THR A 222 -9.61 -17.08 -2.02
N VAL A 223 -10.49 -17.62 -1.16
CA VAL A 223 -10.09 -18.47 -0.01
C VAL A 223 -9.42 -19.76 -0.48
N LYS A 224 -9.98 -20.43 -1.50
CA LYS A 224 -9.37 -21.64 -2.10
C LYS A 224 -8.01 -21.33 -2.72
N LEU A 225 -7.79 -20.11 -3.20
CA LEU A 225 -6.56 -19.65 -3.82
C LEU A 225 -5.52 -19.03 -2.84
N GLY A 226 -5.87 -18.89 -1.56
CA GLY A 226 -4.98 -18.34 -0.55
C GLY A 226 -4.80 -16.83 -0.61
N GLY A 227 -5.84 -16.09 -0.99
CA GLY A 227 -5.85 -14.62 -0.91
C GLY A 227 -5.35 -13.89 -2.15
N THR A 228 -4.82 -14.59 -3.15
CA THR A 228 -4.42 -13.98 -4.43
C THR A 228 -5.18 -14.57 -5.61
N LYS A 229 -5.53 -13.74 -6.59
CA LYS A 229 -6.19 -14.15 -7.85
C LYS A 229 -5.31 -14.98 -8.79
N THR A 230 -4.13 -15.39 -8.37
CA THR A 230 -3.24 -16.16 -9.24
C THR A 230 -3.89 -17.52 -9.56
N LYS A 231 -4.16 -17.75 -10.86
CA LYS A 231 -4.88 -18.91 -11.39
C LYS A 231 -4.13 -20.25 -11.19
N ASN A 232 -2.94 -20.22 -10.62
CA ASN A 232 -1.98 -21.32 -10.62
C ASN A 232 -1.94 -22.12 -9.33
N ASN A 233 -3.02 -22.10 -8.55
CA ASN A 233 -3.11 -23.07 -7.47
C ASN A 233 -3.59 -24.40 -8.01
N ALA A 234 -3.09 -25.48 -7.42
CA ALA A 234 -3.72 -26.78 -7.49
C ALA A 234 -4.69 -26.89 -6.29
N PRO A 235 -5.90 -26.28 -6.31
CA PRO A 235 -6.82 -26.34 -5.17
C PRO A 235 -7.17 -27.80 -4.80
N ASP A 236 -7.15 -28.70 -5.78
CA ASP A 236 -7.35 -30.14 -5.61
C ASP A 236 -6.23 -30.81 -4.79
N SER A 237 -5.07 -30.18 -4.67
CA SER A 237 -3.95 -30.68 -3.83
C SER A 237 -4.17 -30.48 -2.33
N ILE A 238 -5.21 -29.71 -1.95
CA ILE A 238 -5.56 -29.42 -0.56
C ILE A 238 -6.93 -30.07 -0.26
N PRO A 239 -6.95 -31.37 0.06
CA PRO A 239 -8.21 -32.08 0.28
C PRO A 239 -8.93 -31.60 1.54
N ASN A 240 -10.23 -31.90 1.61
CA ASN A 240 -11.01 -31.80 2.84
C ASN A 240 -11.46 -33.20 3.26
N THR A 241 -10.98 -33.79 4.36
CA THR A 241 -10.09 -33.30 5.43
C THR A 241 -8.60 -33.24 5.03
N PHE A 242 -7.86 -32.26 5.56
CA PHE A 242 -6.41 -32.13 5.37
C PHE A 242 -5.62 -32.79 6.51
N ILE A 243 -4.77 -33.78 6.24
CA ILE A 243 -4.01 -34.53 7.25
C ILE A 243 -2.54 -34.13 7.11
N MET A 244 -2.01 -33.44 8.13
CA MET A 244 -0.69 -32.77 8.07
C MET A 244 0.44 -33.70 7.59
N PRO A 245 0.66 -34.90 8.18
CA PRO A 245 1.76 -35.78 7.76
C PRO A 245 1.63 -36.35 6.34
N ILE A 246 0.40 -36.43 5.80
CA ILE A 246 0.13 -37.07 4.50
C ILE A 246 0.08 -36.04 3.38
N HIS A 247 -0.54 -34.88 3.63
CA HIS A 247 -0.92 -33.93 2.59
C HIS A 247 0.04 -32.74 2.46
N TYR A 248 0.76 -32.34 3.51
CA TYR A 248 1.54 -31.09 3.49
C TYR A 248 2.59 -31.05 2.38
N ASN A 249 3.51 -32.03 2.34
CA ASN A 249 4.53 -32.11 1.30
C ASN A 249 3.96 -32.36 -0.10
N LYS A 250 2.83 -33.08 -0.20
CA LYS A 250 2.15 -33.33 -1.48
C LYS A 250 1.54 -32.04 -2.05
N ALA A 251 0.95 -31.21 -1.20
CA ALA A 251 0.41 -29.91 -1.57
C ALA A 251 1.54 -28.98 -2.05
N ILE A 252 2.65 -28.89 -1.31
CA ILE A 252 3.83 -28.12 -1.73
C ILE A 252 4.32 -28.57 -3.11
N PHE A 253 4.52 -29.88 -3.31
CA PHE A 253 4.98 -30.41 -4.59
C PHE A 253 4.00 -30.09 -5.75
N ALA A 254 2.69 -30.19 -5.50
CA ALA A 254 1.69 -29.85 -6.50
C ALA A 254 1.69 -28.35 -6.84
N MET A 255 1.89 -27.48 -5.85
CA MET A 255 2.02 -26.04 -6.05
C MET A 255 3.32 -25.66 -6.78
N GLU A 256 4.43 -26.35 -6.48
CA GLU A 256 5.69 -26.21 -7.22
C GLU A 256 5.51 -26.61 -8.69
N LEU A 257 4.84 -27.74 -8.95
CA LEU A 257 4.57 -28.20 -10.32
C LEU A 257 3.67 -27.24 -11.09
N ALA A 258 2.65 -26.67 -10.44
CA ALA A 258 1.81 -25.65 -11.07
C ALA A 258 2.63 -24.39 -11.43
N THR A 259 3.57 -23.99 -10.58
CA THR A 259 4.49 -22.88 -10.85
C THR A 259 5.44 -23.20 -12.01
N ILE A 260 5.95 -24.44 -12.08
CA ILE A 260 6.80 -24.90 -13.20
C ILE A 260 6.05 -24.82 -14.53
N ASN A 261 4.82 -25.34 -14.58
CA ASN A 261 4.02 -25.34 -15.80
C ASN A 261 3.75 -23.92 -16.31
N GLU A 262 3.53 -22.96 -15.41
CA GLU A 262 3.38 -21.55 -15.77
C GLU A 262 4.67 -20.95 -16.34
N LEU A 263 5.82 -21.26 -15.74
CA LEU A 263 7.13 -20.77 -16.21
C LEU A 263 7.51 -21.36 -17.58
N ASP A 264 7.17 -22.62 -17.82
CA ASP A 264 7.42 -23.29 -19.11
C ASP A 264 6.64 -22.61 -20.25
N HIS A 265 5.40 -22.16 -20.00
CA HIS A 265 4.62 -21.38 -20.96
C HIS A 265 5.26 -20.03 -21.31
N LEU A 266 6.17 -19.52 -20.48
CA LEU A 266 6.87 -18.26 -20.70
C LEU A 266 8.26 -18.43 -21.33
N GLU A 267 8.69 -19.66 -21.64
CA GLU A 267 10.00 -20.04 -22.22
C GLU A 267 11.24 -19.55 -21.45
N LYS A 268 11.08 -19.05 -20.20
CA LYS A 268 12.04 -18.08 -19.65
C LYS A 268 12.83 -18.42 -18.42
N GLN A 269 12.62 -19.53 -17.70
CA GLN A 269 13.51 -19.90 -16.58
C GLN A 269 13.23 -21.31 -16.04
N LYS A 270 14.28 -22.06 -15.72
CA LYS A 270 14.17 -23.32 -14.96
C LYS A 270 13.81 -22.98 -13.51
N TYR A 271 12.71 -23.55 -13.00
CA TYR A 271 12.35 -23.40 -11.59
C TYR A 271 13.45 -23.95 -10.67
N ASN A 272 13.86 -23.14 -9.69
CA ASN A 272 14.79 -23.53 -8.64
C ASN A 272 14.13 -23.25 -7.27
N PRO A 273 13.81 -24.28 -6.46
CA PRO A 273 13.13 -24.10 -5.18
C PRO A 273 13.93 -23.29 -4.16
N HIS A 274 15.27 -23.29 -4.27
CA HIS A 274 16.17 -22.58 -3.38
C HIS A 274 16.53 -21.17 -3.86
N GLU A 275 15.94 -20.72 -4.97
CA GLU A 275 16.19 -19.40 -5.51
C GLU A 275 15.57 -18.32 -4.63
N VAL A 276 16.40 -17.37 -4.23
CA VAL A 276 16.01 -16.17 -3.49
C VAL A 276 16.08 -14.91 -4.35
N GLU A 277 16.46 -15.00 -5.62
CA GLU A 277 16.58 -13.82 -6.47
C GLU A 277 15.19 -13.24 -6.82
N VAL A 278 15.09 -11.91 -6.80
CA VAL A 278 13.92 -11.19 -7.33
C VAL A 278 13.90 -11.22 -8.86
N SER A 279 12.76 -10.87 -9.44
CA SER A 279 12.63 -10.73 -10.90
C SER A 279 13.62 -9.71 -11.45
N VAL A 280 14.13 -9.99 -12.65
CA VAL A 280 15.04 -9.09 -13.36
C VAL A 280 14.38 -7.72 -13.53
N PRO A 281 15.04 -6.63 -13.10
CA PRO A 281 14.50 -5.29 -13.29
C PRO A 281 14.23 -4.97 -14.75
N VAL A 282 13.12 -4.31 -15.03
CA VAL A 282 12.69 -3.94 -16.39
C VAL A 282 12.96 -2.45 -16.59
N PRO A 283 13.62 -2.02 -17.68
CA PRO A 283 13.81 -0.59 -17.96
C PRO A 283 12.48 0.17 -17.88
N VAL A 284 12.48 1.34 -17.24
CA VAL A 284 11.33 2.24 -17.22
C VAL A 284 11.13 2.83 -18.61
N GLU A 285 12.19 3.45 -19.15
CA GLU A 285 12.26 4.02 -20.50
C GLU A 285 13.73 4.25 -20.88
N GLU A 286 14.26 3.51 -21.84
CA GLU A 286 15.71 3.48 -22.13
C GLU A 286 16.24 4.77 -22.76
N VAL A 287 15.40 5.52 -23.47
CA VAL A 287 15.85 6.71 -24.21
C VAL A 287 15.95 7.93 -23.30
N THR A 288 14.92 8.17 -22.48
CA THR A 288 14.80 9.40 -21.69
C THR A 288 15.14 9.21 -20.22
N LEU A 289 15.08 7.97 -19.72
CA LEU A 289 15.40 7.59 -18.35
C LEU A 289 16.40 6.42 -18.36
N PRO A 290 17.57 6.59 -19.02
CA PRO A 290 18.56 5.52 -19.14
C PRO A 290 18.96 5.01 -17.75
N ASP A 291 19.09 3.69 -17.64
CA ASP A 291 19.43 2.97 -16.41
C ASP A 291 18.37 2.97 -15.29
N LEU A 292 17.26 3.71 -15.38
CA LEU A 292 16.15 3.58 -14.43
C LEU A 292 15.32 2.34 -14.77
N HIS A 293 15.09 1.47 -13.79
CA HIS A 293 14.36 0.22 -13.96
C HIS A 293 13.26 0.06 -12.89
N TRP A 294 12.13 -0.51 -13.31
CA TRP A 294 11.14 -1.10 -12.43
C TRP A 294 11.70 -2.38 -11.79
N GLY A 295 11.60 -2.48 -10.47
CA GLY A 295 12.01 -3.65 -9.70
C GLY A 295 13.00 -3.33 -8.58
N HIS A 296 13.37 -4.38 -7.85
CA HIS A 296 14.20 -4.31 -6.65
C HIS A 296 15.70 -4.48 -6.93
N GLY A 297 16.15 -4.34 -8.18
CA GLY A 297 17.54 -4.58 -8.55
C GLY A 297 17.89 -6.08 -8.48
N LYS A 298 19.02 -6.38 -7.83
CA LYS A 298 19.49 -7.75 -7.53
C LYS A 298 19.35 -8.10 -6.04
N VAL A 299 18.42 -7.44 -5.36
CA VAL A 299 18.18 -7.71 -3.94
C VAL A 299 17.60 -9.11 -3.78
N ALA A 300 18.11 -9.88 -2.81
CA ALA A 300 17.54 -11.18 -2.49
C ALA A 300 16.16 -11.01 -1.83
N ARG A 301 15.31 -12.02 -1.93
CA ARG A 301 14.13 -12.17 -1.10
C ARG A 301 14.54 -12.73 0.25
N THR A 302 13.74 -12.44 1.26
CA THR A 302 13.88 -13.03 2.60
C THR A 302 13.58 -14.53 2.63
N HIS A 303 12.92 -15.05 1.60
CA HIS A 303 12.49 -16.44 1.47
C HIS A 303 12.80 -16.97 0.06
N SER A 304 13.16 -18.24 0.00
CA SER A 304 13.30 -19.00 -1.25
C SER A 304 11.94 -19.27 -1.91
N LYS A 305 11.94 -19.59 -3.21
CA LYS A 305 10.70 -19.92 -3.95
C LYS A 305 9.88 -21.04 -3.28
N ARG A 306 10.54 -22.01 -2.64
CA ARG A 306 9.85 -23.08 -1.89
C ARG A 306 9.24 -22.57 -0.59
N GLU A 307 9.99 -21.79 0.19
CA GLU A 307 9.48 -21.20 1.44
C GLU A 307 8.28 -20.27 1.16
N ILE A 308 8.25 -19.56 0.03
CA ILE A 308 7.08 -18.76 -0.40
C ILE A 308 5.86 -19.66 -0.64
N ILE A 309 6.04 -20.83 -1.25
CA ILE A 309 4.97 -21.82 -1.43
C ILE A 309 4.50 -22.40 -0.09
N GLU A 310 5.42 -22.65 0.84
CA GLU A 310 5.12 -23.11 2.20
C GLU A 310 4.30 -22.06 2.98
N ASN A 311 4.73 -20.80 2.95
CA ASN A 311 3.99 -19.65 3.49
C ASN A 311 2.58 -19.59 2.90
N ARG A 312 2.49 -19.69 1.58
CA ARG A 312 1.21 -19.67 0.86
C ARG A 312 0.29 -20.81 1.28
N LEU A 313 0.82 -22.03 1.44
CA LEU A 313 0.03 -23.17 1.92
C LEU A 313 -0.53 -22.91 3.32
N ILE A 314 0.27 -22.36 4.24
CA ILE A 314 -0.18 -21.97 5.59
C ILE A 314 -1.31 -20.94 5.49
N SER A 315 -1.17 -19.92 4.65
CA SER A 315 -2.22 -18.92 4.42
C SER A 315 -3.51 -19.53 3.88
N ILE A 316 -3.43 -20.48 2.94
CA ILE A 316 -4.61 -21.21 2.45
C ILE A 316 -5.29 -21.98 3.60
N LEU A 317 -4.52 -22.70 4.41
CA LEU A 317 -5.05 -23.46 5.54
C LEU A 317 -5.78 -22.54 6.55
N LEU A 318 -5.16 -21.42 6.93
CA LEU A 318 -5.75 -20.44 7.84
C LEU A 318 -7.00 -19.78 7.27
N ASN A 319 -6.99 -19.42 5.97
CA ASN A 319 -8.14 -18.84 5.30
C ASN A 319 -9.30 -19.82 5.18
N ARG A 320 -9.04 -21.08 4.84
CA ARG A 320 -10.10 -22.12 4.75
C ARG A 320 -10.71 -22.46 6.11
N LEU A 321 -9.89 -22.50 7.17
CA LEU A 321 -10.39 -22.64 8.54
C LEU A 321 -11.23 -21.42 8.94
N SER A 322 -10.77 -20.21 8.63
CA SER A 322 -11.51 -18.97 8.90
C SER A 322 -12.85 -18.94 8.16
N PHE A 323 -12.88 -19.41 6.91
CA PHE A 323 -14.08 -19.46 6.08
C PHE A 323 -15.16 -20.41 6.60
N ASN A 324 -14.84 -21.37 7.47
CA ASN A 324 -15.87 -22.21 8.10
C ASN A 324 -16.95 -21.38 8.80
N ASN A 325 -16.59 -20.23 9.39
CA ASN A 325 -17.52 -19.32 10.04
C ASN A 325 -18.29 -18.43 9.06
N MET A 326 -17.85 -18.33 7.81
CA MET A 326 -18.50 -17.54 6.77
C MET A 326 -19.43 -18.36 5.86
N LYS A 327 -19.43 -19.69 5.96
CA LYS A 327 -20.15 -20.56 4.99
C LYS A 327 -21.64 -20.25 4.85
N ASN A 328 -22.28 -19.83 5.92
CA ASN A 328 -23.71 -19.48 5.90
C ASN A 328 -23.97 -18.08 5.32
N GLU A 329 -22.93 -17.29 5.06
CA GLU A 329 -23.02 -15.91 4.59
C GLU A 329 -22.92 -15.78 3.08
N PHE A 330 -22.41 -16.81 2.40
CA PHE A 330 -22.21 -16.85 0.97
C PHE A 330 -23.09 -17.94 0.34
N PRO A 331 -23.68 -17.69 -0.85
CA PRO A 331 -24.46 -18.71 -1.54
C PRO A 331 -23.55 -19.88 -1.94
N VAL A 332 -23.81 -21.06 -1.36
CA VAL A 332 -23.12 -22.30 -1.75
C VAL A 332 -23.43 -22.61 -3.21
N ARG A 333 -22.41 -22.75 -4.06
CA ARG A 333 -22.62 -23.20 -5.45
C ARG A 333 -23.23 -24.60 -5.45
N LYS A 334 -24.20 -24.84 -6.35
CA LYS A 334 -25.01 -26.08 -6.43
C LYS A 334 -24.23 -27.40 -6.44
N ASN A 335 -22.92 -27.38 -6.72
CA ASN A 335 -22.07 -28.56 -6.88
C ASN A 335 -20.99 -28.73 -5.79
N ASP A 336 -20.82 -27.78 -4.87
CA ASP A 336 -19.85 -27.94 -3.77
C ASP A 336 -20.49 -28.73 -2.63
N LYS A 337 -19.91 -29.89 -2.29
CA LYS A 337 -20.38 -30.67 -1.14
C LYS A 337 -20.11 -29.85 0.13
N PRO A 338 -21.16 -29.49 0.90
CA PRO A 338 -21.04 -28.58 2.03
C PRO A 338 -20.41 -29.30 3.23
N GLY A 339 -19.09 -29.44 3.21
CA GLY A 339 -18.31 -29.97 4.34
C GLY A 339 -17.59 -28.85 5.06
N THR A 340 -17.59 -28.87 6.40
CA THR A 340 -16.64 -28.08 7.20
C THR A 340 -15.22 -28.44 6.79
N PHE A 341 -14.37 -27.45 6.47
CA PHE A 341 -12.96 -27.72 6.19
C PHE A 341 -12.29 -28.04 7.51
N GLY A 342 -11.52 -29.12 7.56
CA GLY A 342 -10.80 -29.46 8.77
C GLY A 342 -9.40 -29.95 8.51
N ILE A 343 -8.56 -29.76 9.51
CA ILE A 343 -7.17 -30.22 9.56
C ILE A 343 -7.07 -31.29 10.65
N LYS A 344 -6.30 -32.35 10.41
CA LYS A 344 -5.84 -33.24 11.46
C LYS A 344 -4.32 -33.17 11.53
N MET A 345 -3.79 -33.09 12.76
CA MET A 345 -2.34 -33.11 12.97
C MET A 345 -1.74 -34.51 12.83
N GLU A 346 -2.56 -35.54 12.98
CA GLU A 346 -2.25 -36.96 12.85
C GLU A 346 -3.41 -37.67 12.13
N GLU A 347 -3.21 -38.84 11.52
CA GLU A 347 -4.24 -39.52 10.72
C GLU A 347 -5.51 -39.85 11.55
N ASP A 348 -5.29 -40.36 12.77
CA ASP A 348 -6.34 -40.68 13.74
C ASP A 348 -6.66 -39.53 14.71
N GLY A 349 -6.02 -38.38 14.54
CA GLY A 349 -6.19 -37.22 15.42
C GLY A 349 -7.55 -36.53 15.28
N ASP A 350 -7.81 -35.64 16.24
CA ASP A 350 -9.01 -34.81 16.28
C ASP A 350 -9.08 -33.86 15.08
N LEU A 351 -10.31 -33.59 14.64
CA LEU A 351 -10.57 -32.66 13.55
C LEU A 351 -10.53 -31.21 14.04
N ILE A 352 -9.53 -30.46 13.61
CA ILE A 352 -9.38 -29.03 13.87
C ILE A 352 -10.17 -28.25 12.82
N THR A 353 -11.08 -27.38 13.27
CA THR A 353 -11.98 -26.62 12.38
C THR A 353 -11.89 -25.10 12.52
N THR A 354 -11.04 -24.61 13.43
CA THR A 354 -10.81 -23.17 13.65
C THR A 354 -9.32 -22.83 13.55
N PRO A 355 -8.97 -21.64 13.05
CA PRO A 355 -7.58 -21.27 12.81
C PRO A 355 -6.78 -21.15 14.12
N GLU A 356 -7.37 -20.69 15.21
CA GLU A 356 -6.66 -20.59 16.50
C GLU A 356 -6.38 -21.95 17.15
N THR A 357 -7.25 -22.95 16.92
CA THR A 357 -7.01 -24.33 17.39
C THR A 357 -5.86 -24.96 16.58
N PHE A 358 -5.73 -24.61 15.31
CA PHE A 358 -4.58 -25.04 14.49
C PHE A 358 -3.27 -24.44 15.01
N ILE A 359 -3.25 -23.14 15.32
CA ILE A 359 -2.09 -22.48 15.93
C ILE A 359 -1.73 -23.10 17.29
N GLY A 360 -2.73 -23.34 18.15
CA GLY A 360 -2.52 -24.02 19.42
C GLY A 360 -1.97 -25.44 19.27
N ALA A 361 -2.45 -26.18 18.25
CA ALA A 361 -1.94 -27.52 17.96
C ALA A 361 -0.48 -27.51 17.48
N LEU A 362 -0.08 -26.52 16.67
CA LEU A 362 1.33 -26.33 16.29
C LEU A 362 2.20 -26.03 17.52
N GLN A 363 1.75 -25.17 18.44
CA GLN A 363 2.46 -24.88 19.69
C GLN A 363 2.63 -26.14 20.55
N ASN A 364 1.59 -26.96 20.67
CA ASN A 364 1.65 -28.24 21.39
C ASN A 364 2.65 -29.23 20.78
N LEU A 365 2.90 -29.15 19.47
CA LEU A 365 3.93 -29.92 18.77
C LEU A 365 5.35 -29.31 18.88
N GLY A 366 5.52 -28.27 19.70
CA GLY A 366 6.82 -27.63 19.95
C GLY A 366 7.20 -26.52 18.95
N HIS A 367 6.24 -25.99 18.19
CA HIS A 367 6.51 -24.81 17.36
C HIS A 367 6.58 -23.54 18.24
N THR A 368 7.54 -22.68 17.92
CA THR A 368 7.55 -21.29 18.37
C THR A 368 6.75 -20.47 17.38
N ILE A 369 5.72 -19.78 17.86
CA ILE A 369 4.89 -18.89 17.04
C ILE A 369 4.94 -17.50 17.64
N LYS A 370 5.48 -16.55 16.89
CA LYS A 370 5.49 -15.13 17.25
C LYS A 370 4.45 -14.41 16.41
N CYS A 371 3.61 -13.62 17.07
CA CYS A 371 2.60 -12.82 16.41
C CYS A 371 2.90 -11.34 16.65
N HIS A 372 2.84 -10.54 15.59
CA HIS A 372 3.11 -9.11 15.67
C HIS A 372 2.12 -8.30 14.84
N ALA A 373 1.57 -7.22 15.40
CA ALA A 373 1.08 -6.13 14.57
C ALA A 373 2.30 -5.36 14.05
N CYS A 374 2.38 -5.23 12.73
CA CYS A 374 3.49 -4.57 12.06
C CYS A 374 2.99 -3.37 11.28
N SER A 375 3.78 -2.30 11.22
CA SER A 375 3.57 -1.20 10.27
C SER A 375 4.90 -0.86 9.58
N ARG A 376 4.86 -0.84 8.24
CA ARG A 376 6.01 -0.65 7.35
C ARG A 376 5.73 0.47 6.38
N THR A 377 6.76 1.09 5.80
CA THR A 377 6.55 2.07 4.73
C THR A 377 5.88 1.39 3.54
N THR A 378 4.71 1.88 3.10
CA THR A 378 4.08 1.30 1.90
C THR A 378 4.73 1.83 0.63
N THR A 379 4.97 0.91 -0.30
CA THR A 379 5.31 1.24 -1.69
C THR A 379 4.23 0.82 -2.67
N PHE A 380 3.16 0.15 -2.20
CA PHE A 380 2.14 -0.49 -3.04
C PHE A 380 2.73 -1.42 -4.11
N GLY A 381 3.81 -2.13 -3.78
CA GLY A 381 4.51 -2.99 -4.72
C GLY A 381 5.32 -2.24 -5.78
N LEU A 382 5.43 -0.91 -5.67
CA LEU A 382 6.33 -0.12 -6.50
C LEU A 382 7.77 -0.30 -6.01
N ALA A 383 8.64 -0.47 -6.99
CA ALA A 383 10.06 -0.63 -6.77
C ALA A 383 10.78 0.02 -7.93
N LEU A 384 11.76 0.87 -7.61
CA LEU A 384 12.64 1.48 -8.59
C LEU A 384 14.08 1.19 -8.19
N CYS A 385 14.90 0.96 -9.21
CA CYS A 385 16.33 0.83 -9.06
C CYS A 385 17.06 1.46 -10.25
N VAL A 386 18.29 1.86 -10.03
CA VAL A 386 19.15 2.45 -11.06
C VAL A 386 20.30 1.49 -11.34
N LYS A 387 20.47 1.12 -12.60
CA LYS A 387 21.57 0.27 -13.06
C LYS A 387 22.87 1.06 -13.07
N ASN A 388 23.94 0.48 -12.53
CA ASN A 388 25.27 1.08 -12.44
C ASN A 388 26.23 0.46 -13.47
N LYS A 389 27.39 1.10 -13.69
CA LYS A 389 28.42 0.77 -14.71
C LYS A 389 29.00 -0.66 -14.71
N HIS A 390 28.65 -1.51 -13.75
CA HIS A 390 29.11 -2.91 -13.67
C HIS A 390 27.96 -3.91 -13.56
N GLY A 391 26.75 -3.50 -13.95
CA GLY A 391 25.55 -4.35 -13.85
C GLY A 391 25.10 -4.60 -12.41
N THR A 392 25.54 -3.76 -11.47
CA THR A 392 24.96 -3.64 -10.13
C THR A 392 23.79 -2.66 -10.15
N PHE A 393 22.99 -2.63 -9.09
CA PHE A 393 21.84 -1.74 -8.97
C PHE A 393 21.92 -0.93 -7.68
N SER A 394 21.49 0.32 -7.74
CA SER A 394 21.17 1.13 -6.57
C SER A 394 19.65 1.16 -6.39
N SER A 395 19.15 0.85 -5.21
CA SER A 395 17.70 0.95 -4.94
C SER A 395 17.32 2.41 -4.75
N VAL A 396 16.14 2.78 -5.24
CA VAL A 396 15.53 4.10 -5.04
C VAL A 396 14.52 3.99 -3.89
N PRO A 397 14.75 4.62 -2.73
CA PRO A 397 13.77 4.65 -1.65
C PRO A 397 12.48 5.32 -2.10
N LEU A 398 11.36 4.66 -1.88
CA LEU A 398 10.02 5.15 -2.21
C LEU A 398 9.16 5.14 -0.95
N GLY A 399 8.43 6.22 -0.73
CA GLY A 399 7.45 6.34 0.34
C GLY A 399 6.33 7.26 -0.09
N LEU A 400 5.09 6.89 0.24
CA LEU A 400 3.93 7.74 -0.05
C LEU A 400 3.73 8.74 1.09
N ARG A 401 4.06 10.01 0.86
CA ARG A 401 3.72 11.09 1.79
C ARG A 401 2.23 11.42 1.71
N VAL A 402 1.59 11.50 2.88
CA VAL A 402 0.18 11.88 3.06
C VAL A 402 0.06 13.06 4.01
N ARG A 403 -1.05 13.80 3.90
CA ARG A 403 -1.39 14.82 4.90
C ARG A 403 -2.16 14.16 6.04
N SER A 404 -1.56 14.09 7.23
CA SER A 404 -2.21 13.57 8.44
C SER A 404 -3.29 14.49 9.01
N GLY A 405 -3.31 15.75 8.57
CA GLY A 405 -4.15 16.79 9.16
C GLY A 405 -3.63 17.31 10.52
N LEU A 406 -2.51 16.78 11.01
CA LEU A 406 -1.80 17.31 12.16
C LEU A 406 -0.99 18.55 11.77
N GLN A 407 -0.91 19.51 12.68
CA GLN A 407 -0.06 20.70 12.58
C GLN A 407 0.68 20.92 13.89
N ASP A 408 1.90 21.45 13.83
CA ASP A 408 2.61 21.91 15.02
C ASP A 408 2.00 23.23 15.57
N LYS A 409 2.53 23.70 16.70
CA LYS A 409 2.15 24.98 17.33
C LYS A 409 2.33 26.22 16.44
N HIS A 410 3.05 26.11 15.33
CA HIS A 410 3.28 27.17 14.36
C HIS A 410 2.37 27.07 13.13
N GLY A 411 1.53 26.04 13.06
CA GLY A 411 0.64 25.76 11.93
C GLY A 411 1.32 25.02 10.77
N ASN A 412 2.56 24.53 10.95
CA ASN A 412 3.24 23.73 9.93
C ASN A 412 2.65 22.32 9.89
N PRO A 413 2.33 21.77 8.70
CA PRO A 413 1.78 20.43 8.59
C PRO A 413 2.82 19.36 8.97
N VAL A 414 2.41 18.39 9.79
CA VAL A 414 3.27 17.26 10.15
C VAL A 414 3.46 16.36 8.93
N PRO A 415 4.70 16.08 8.49
CA PRO A 415 4.97 15.13 7.42
C PRO A 415 4.64 13.70 7.89
N ALA A 416 3.71 13.04 7.19
CA ALA A 416 3.32 11.67 7.46
C ALA A 416 3.54 10.79 6.24
N PHE A 417 3.97 9.55 6.46
CA PHE A 417 4.07 8.53 5.42
C PHE A 417 2.97 7.50 5.60
N LEU A 418 2.38 7.08 4.49
CA LEU A 418 1.44 5.98 4.51
C LEU A 418 2.20 4.69 4.82
N THR A 419 1.61 3.90 5.70
CA THR A 419 2.14 2.60 6.08
C THR A 419 1.34 1.48 5.44
N HIS A 420 1.98 0.34 5.26
CA HIS A 420 1.31 -0.94 5.10
C HIS A 420 1.39 -1.66 6.44
N SER A 421 0.25 -1.95 7.03
CA SER A 421 0.17 -2.73 8.26
C SER A 421 -0.29 -4.15 8.00
N SER A 422 0.19 -5.07 8.84
CA SER A 422 -0.14 -6.50 8.81
C SER A 422 -0.13 -7.10 10.21
N ILE A 423 -0.87 -8.19 10.42
CA ILE A 423 -0.66 -9.11 11.55
C ILE A 423 0.24 -10.24 11.05
N ASP A 424 1.50 -10.21 11.44
CA ASP A 424 2.49 -11.20 11.06
C ASP A 424 2.49 -12.40 12.02
N LEU A 425 2.55 -13.61 11.48
CA LEU A 425 2.83 -14.84 12.20
C LEU A 425 4.13 -15.46 11.71
N ASP A 426 5.17 -15.39 12.54
CA ASP A 426 6.44 -16.10 12.33
C ASP A 426 6.36 -17.45 13.05
N ILE A 427 6.24 -18.52 12.27
CA ILE A 427 6.10 -19.91 12.73
C ILE A 427 7.43 -20.62 12.50
N LYS A 428 8.02 -21.15 13.56
CA LYS A 428 9.25 -21.95 13.51
C LYS A 428 9.10 -23.23 14.29
N GLY A 429 9.46 -24.37 13.71
CA GLY A 429 9.41 -25.62 14.43
C GLY A 429 9.62 -26.88 13.57
N PRO A 430 9.28 -28.05 14.14
CA PRO A 430 9.67 -29.33 13.57
C PRO A 430 8.91 -29.73 12.30
N THR A 431 7.69 -29.25 12.08
CA THR A 431 6.86 -29.69 10.94
C THR A 431 6.55 -28.59 9.95
N VAL A 432 6.34 -27.36 10.43
CA VAL A 432 5.99 -26.21 9.60
C VAL A 432 6.87 -25.04 9.97
N ASN A 433 7.39 -24.36 8.96
CA ASN A 433 8.09 -23.09 9.11
C ASN A 433 7.48 -22.11 8.11
N GLY A 434 7.34 -20.85 8.50
CA GLY A 434 6.88 -19.83 7.57
C GLY A 434 6.51 -18.50 8.21
N LEU A 435 6.39 -17.50 7.35
CA LEU A 435 5.92 -16.17 7.67
C LEU A 435 4.65 -15.88 6.85
N VAL A 436 3.54 -15.67 7.55
CA VAL A 436 2.26 -15.29 6.95
C VAL A 436 1.75 -14.01 7.57
N GLN A 437 0.98 -13.23 6.82
CA GLN A 437 0.48 -11.93 7.24
C GLN A 437 -1.01 -11.80 6.99
N PHE A 438 -1.77 -11.28 7.95
CA PHE A 438 -3.18 -10.93 7.77
C PHE A 438 -3.34 -9.43 7.54
N TYR A 439 -4.07 -9.07 6.49
CA TYR A 439 -4.49 -7.71 6.16
C TYR A 439 -5.60 -7.73 5.10
N GLN A 440 -6.26 -6.59 4.86
CA GLN A 440 -7.09 -6.37 3.67
C GLN A 440 -6.20 -5.96 2.50
N ASN A 441 -6.09 -6.83 1.50
CA ASN A 441 -5.24 -6.60 0.34
C ASN A 441 -5.92 -5.75 -0.74
N ILE A 442 -5.10 -5.21 -1.65
CA ILE A 442 -5.57 -4.36 -2.77
C ILE A 442 -6.43 -5.11 -3.79
N GLU A 443 -6.42 -6.45 -3.76
CA GLU A 443 -7.29 -7.28 -4.60
C GLU A 443 -8.71 -7.42 -4.01
N GLY A 444 -8.88 -7.03 -2.74
CA GLY A 444 -10.15 -6.98 -2.05
C GLY A 444 -10.44 -8.08 -1.06
N PHE A 445 -9.44 -8.89 -0.75
CA PHE A 445 -9.59 -9.95 0.22
C PHE A 445 -8.97 -9.54 1.55
N SER A 446 -9.74 -9.69 2.63
CA SER A 446 -9.24 -9.58 4.00
C SER A 446 -9.00 -10.97 4.56
N GLY A 447 -7.73 -11.35 4.66
CA GLY A 447 -7.32 -12.68 5.10
C GLY A 447 -5.81 -12.81 5.19
N TRP A 448 -5.35 -14.05 5.32
CA TRP A 448 -3.94 -14.41 5.39
C TRP A 448 -3.32 -14.46 4.01
N ASP A 449 -2.10 -13.95 3.88
CA ASP A 449 -1.28 -13.94 2.68
C ASP A 449 0.16 -14.36 3.01
N SER A 450 0.95 -14.66 1.99
CA SER A 450 2.38 -14.93 2.12
C SER A 450 3.11 -13.70 2.66
N GLY A 451 3.98 -13.88 3.65
CA GLY A 451 4.82 -12.83 4.23
C GLY A 451 6.23 -12.78 3.64
N ASP A 452 6.36 -12.92 2.31
CA ASP A 452 7.66 -12.79 1.65
C ASP A 452 7.94 -11.35 1.22
N TYR A 453 9.19 -10.95 1.40
CA TYR A 453 9.62 -9.58 1.11
C TYR A 453 10.95 -9.61 0.35
N PRO A 454 11.17 -8.67 -0.58
CA PRO A 454 12.51 -8.26 -0.95
C PRO A 454 13.27 -7.81 0.32
N ASP A 455 14.53 -8.22 0.46
CA ASP A 455 15.39 -7.83 1.58
C ASP A 455 15.90 -6.40 1.39
N ILE A 456 14.97 -5.45 1.50
CA ILE A 456 15.22 -4.02 1.37
C ILE A 456 14.99 -3.34 2.72
N PRO A 457 16.07 -2.88 3.38
CA PRO A 457 15.98 -2.33 4.73
C PRO A 457 14.98 -1.18 4.85
N TRP A 458 14.98 -0.22 3.91
CA TRP A 458 14.12 0.97 4.01
C TRP A 458 12.62 0.73 3.78
N ALA A 459 12.26 -0.40 3.15
CA ALA A 459 10.87 -0.71 2.82
C ALA A 459 10.24 -1.66 3.85
N PHE A 460 11.03 -2.59 4.39
CA PHE A 460 10.51 -3.74 5.13
C PHE A 460 10.95 -3.81 6.59
N GLU A 461 11.90 -2.96 7.01
CA GLU A 461 12.02 -2.61 8.42
C GLU A 461 10.78 -1.80 8.84
N GLY A 462 10.18 -2.20 9.95
CA GLY A 462 8.96 -1.63 10.46
C GLY A 462 8.88 -1.82 11.96
N CYS A 463 7.94 -1.11 12.58
CA CYS A 463 7.62 -1.34 13.98
C CYS A 463 6.91 -2.70 14.14
N LYS A 464 7.21 -3.40 15.24
CA LYS A 464 6.59 -4.68 15.58
C LYS A 464 6.06 -4.64 17.00
N ARG A 465 4.77 -4.86 17.16
CA ARG A 465 4.10 -4.90 18.47
C ARG A 465 3.61 -6.31 18.71
N SER A 466 4.11 -6.94 19.77
CA SER A 466 3.80 -8.35 20.05
C SER A 466 2.33 -8.53 20.41
N LEU A 467 1.72 -9.58 19.88
CA LEU A 467 0.35 -9.98 20.15
C LEU A 467 0.30 -11.44 20.61
N ASP A 468 -0.78 -11.80 21.32
CA ASP A 468 -1.12 -13.19 21.55
C ASP A 468 -1.56 -13.83 20.22
N ALA A 469 -0.83 -14.85 19.76
CA ALA A 469 -1.05 -15.45 18.46
C ALA A 469 -2.47 -16.03 18.29
N CYS A 470 -2.97 -16.75 19.30
CA CYS A 470 -4.28 -17.39 19.25
C CYS A 470 -5.41 -16.35 19.22
N LYS A 471 -5.33 -15.31 20.07
CA LYS A 471 -6.32 -14.22 20.09
C LYS A 471 -6.28 -13.42 18.80
N ALA A 472 -5.10 -13.08 18.30
CA ALA A 472 -4.94 -12.32 17.06
C ALA A 472 -5.49 -13.09 15.86
N VAL A 473 -5.21 -14.39 15.75
CA VAL A 473 -5.72 -15.24 14.67
C VAL A 473 -7.25 -15.36 14.70
N ARG A 474 -7.83 -15.53 15.89
CA ARG A 474 -9.27 -15.55 16.07
C ARG A 474 -9.91 -14.19 15.72
N ALA A 475 -9.33 -13.08 16.18
CA ALA A 475 -9.81 -11.74 15.85
C ALA A 475 -9.71 -11.45 14.34
N ALA A 476 -8.60 -11.82 13.70
CA ALA A 476 -8.38 -11.72 12.26
C ALA A 476 -9.45 -12.48 11.46
N MET A 477 -9.82 -13.69 11.89
CA MET A 477 -10.93 -14.45 11.31
C MET A 477 -12.24 -13.67 11.36
N PHE A 478 -12.59 -13.04 12.49
CA PHE A 478 -13.82 -12.26 12.61
C PHE A 478 -13.79 -10.99 11.76
N VAL A 479 -12.71 -10.21 11.84
CA VAL A 479 -12.55 -8.97 11.06
C VAL A 479 -12.59 -9.27 9.56
N GLY A 480 -11.86 -10.28 9.10
CA GLY A 480 -11.90 -10.73 7.71
C GLY A 480 -13.29 -11.18 7.28
N THR A 481 -14.02 -11.89 8.17
CA THR A 481 -15.42 -12.26 7.92
C THR A 481 -16.32 -11.05 7.70
N PHE A 482 -16.19 -10.00 8.51
CA PHE A 482 -17.01 -8.80 8.40
C PHE A 482 -16.74 -8.05 7.10
N LEU A 483 -15.47 -7.81 6.79
CA LEU A 483 -15.03 -7.08 5.60
C LEU A 483 -15.41 -7.83 4.32
N ASN A 484 -15.04 -9.11 4.22
CA ASN A 484 -15.33 -9.93 3.04
C ASN A 484 -16.84 -10.11 2.82
N SER A 485 -17.63 -10.28 3.89
CA SER A 485 -19.10 -10.37 3.79
C SER A 485 -19.71 -9.11 3.18
N VAL A 486 -19.23 -7.93 3.58
CA VAL A 486 -19.74 -6.65 3.06
C VAL A 486 -19.28 -6.44 1.62
N GLY A 487 -17.99 -6.69 1.34
CA GLY A 487 -17.41 -6.60 0.00
C GLY A 487 -18.19 -7.42 -1.02
N ASP A 488 -18.48 -8.68 -0.69
CA ASP A 488 -19.22 -9.61 -1.57
C ASP A 488 -20.71 -9.25 -1.68
N LYS A 489 -21.43 -9.09 -0.56
CA LYS A 489 -22.89 -8.83 -0.57
C LYS A 489 -23.25 -7.53 -1.27
N MET A 490 -22.36 -6.55 -1.24
CA MET A 490 -22.56 -5.26 -1.90
C MET A 490 -21.86 -5.19 -3.26
N ASN A 491 -21.16 -6.25 -3.68
CA ASN A 491 -20.37 -6.32 -4.90
C ASN A 491 -19.43 -5.09 -5.05
N LEU A 492 -18.67 -4.81 -3.99
CA LEU A 492 -17.80 -3.64 -3.94
C LEU A 492 -16.58 -3.85 -4.86
N PRO A 493 -16.13 -2.80 -5.57
CA PRO A 493 -14.89 -2.84 -6.33
C PRO A 493 -13.73 -3.24 -5.41
N PHE A 494 -12.88 -4.14 -5.90
CA PHE A 494 -11.76 -4.70 -5.12
C PHE A 494 -12.21 -5.14 -3.73
N GLY A 495 -13.34 -5.85 -3.61
CA GLY A 495 -13.86 -6.39 -2.35
C GLY A 495 -14.03 -5.36 -1.22
N GLY A 496 -14.06 -4.07 -1.55
CA GLY A 496 -14.15 -2.97 -0.61
C GLY A 496 -12.83 -2.32 -0.20
N TYR A 497 -11.67 -2.71 -0.77
CA TYR A 497 -10.41 -2.03 -0.47
C TYR A 497 -10.49 -0.54 -0.85
N GLY A 498 -10.13 0.33 0.09
CA GLY A 498 -10.30 1.78 0.02
C GLY A 498 -11.67 2.27 0.46
N THR A 499 -12.73 1.46 0.38
CA THR A 499 -14.11 1.87 0.67
C THR A 499 -14.54 1.45 2.07
N THR A 500 -14.37 0.16 2.40
CA THR A 500 -14.58 -0.40 3.75
C THR A 500 -13.32 -0.31 4.62
N GLY A 501 -12.27 0.36 4.15
CA GLY A 501 -10.98 0.46 4.81
C GLY A 501 -9.85 -0.06 3.92
N VAL A 502 -8.63 -0.03 4.44
CA VAL A 502 -7.41 -0.56 3.81
C VAL A 502 -6.72 -1.54 4.75
N CYS A 503 -5.52 -2.00 4.36
CA CYS A 503 -4.69 -2.89 5.16
C CYS A 503 -4.57 -2.42 6.63
N ASN A 504 -4.32 -1.13 6.84
CA ASN A 504 -4.23 -0.53 8.18
C ASN A 504 -5.50 -0.70 9.02
N ASP A 505 -6.69 -0.40 8.48
CA ASP A 505 -7.94 -0.50 9.23
C ASP A 505 -8.23 -1.94 9.70
N SER A 506 -7.97 -2.91 8.84
CA SER A 506 -8.17 -4.33 9.18
C SER A 506 -7.24 -4.79 10.31
N VAL A 507 -6.00 -4.31 10.32
CA VAL A 507 -4.99 -4.67 11.33
C VAL A 507 -5.24 -3.92 12.63
N ALA A 508 -5.60 -2.64 12.53
CA ALA A 508 -5.99 -1.82 13.66
C ALA A 508 -7.22 -2.39 14.39
N ALA A 509 -8.20 -2.92 13.65
CA ALA A 509 -9.35 -3.60 14.25
C ALA A 509 -8.95 -4.89 14.98
N VAL A 510 -8.00 -5.67 14.43
CA VAL A 510 -7.48 -6.87 15.12
C VAL A 510 -6.70 -6.48 16.37
N GLU A 511 -5.78 -5.53 16.28
CA GLU A 511 -4.99 -5.05 17.43
C GLU A 511 -5.91 -4.51 18.54
N LEU A 512 -6.91 -3.70 18.18
CA LEU A 512 -7.90 -3.16 19.10
C LEU A 512 -8.77 -4.26 19.75
N ALA A 513 -9.12 -5.32 19.01
CA ALA A 513 -9.87 -6.45 19.56
C ALA A 513 -9.05 -7.28 20.57
N VAL A 514 -7.73 -7.38 20.36
CA VAL A 514 -6.83 -8.17 21.20
C VAL A 514 -6.39 -7.38 22.43
N ASN A 515 -5.99 -6.12 22.26
CA ASN A 515 -5.36 -5.31 23.30
C ASN A 515 -6.31 -4.28 23.94
N GLY A 516 -7.42 -3.93 23.30
CA GLY A 516 -8.29 -2.82 23.72
C GLY A 516 -7.78 -1.44 23.29
N SER A 517 -6.63 -1.37 22.63
CA SER A 517 -6.07 -0.20 21.95
C SER A 517 -5.42 -0.60 20.62
N THR A 518 -5.17 0.35 19.74
CA THR A 518 -4.42 0.17 18.50
C THR A 518 -3.34 1.23 18.41
N ASP A 519 -2.19 0.86 17.86
CA ASP A 519 -1.08 1.77 17.58
C ASP A 519 -0.92 2.00 16.06
N VAL A 520 -1.76 1.37 15.25
CA VAL A 520 -1.74 1.49 13.79
C VAL A 520 -2.21 2.88 13.35
N HIS A 521 -1.44 3.48 12.44
CA HIS A 521 -1.74 4.73 11.79
C HIS A 521 -1.26 4.72 10.32
N PRO A 522 -2.01 5.34 9.38
CA PRO A 522 -3.34 5.93 9.58
C PRO A 522 -4.47 4.89 9.43
N CYS A 523 -5.59 5.12 10.14
CA CYS A 523 -6.88 4.46 9.95
C CYS A 523 -7.81 5.38 9.15
N ILE A 524 -8.38 4.88 8.06
CA ILE A 524 -9.10 5.70 7.07
C ILE A 524 -10.58 5.35 6.92
N ALA A 525 -11.02 4.28 7.58
CA ALA A 525 -12.37 3.72 7.52
C ALA A 525 -13.45 4.76 7.23
N VAL A 526 -13.97 4.73 5.99
CA VAL A 526 -14.83 5.80 5.47
C VAL A 526 -16.27 5.58 5.93
N GLY A 527 -16.85 6.58 6.59
CA GLY A 527 -18.04 6.41 7.44
C GLY A 527 -19.25 5.77 6.74
N GLY A 528 -19.52 6.11 5.48
CA GLY A 528 -20.68 5.59 4.74
C GLY A 528 -20.61 4.06 4.55
N TRP A 529 -19.58 3.58 3.86
CA TRP A 529 -19.39 2.16 3.59
C TRP A 529 -19.00 1.37 4.85
N TYR A 530 -18.17 1.95 5.71
CA TYR A 530 -17.75 1.30 6.95
C TYR A 530 -18.93 1.04 7.91
N SER A 531 -19.98 1.86 7.87
CA SER A 531 -21.21 1.60 8.62
C SER A 531 -21.84 0.23 8.28
N HIS A 532 -21.68 -0.26 7.05
CA HIS A 532 -22.13 -1.59 6.66
C HIS A 532 -21.30 -2.70 7.32
N VAL A 533 -20.00 -2.49 7.50
CA VAL A 533 -19.10 -3.39 8.25
C VAL A 533 -19.55 -3.47 9.71
N VAL A 534 -19.79 -2.33 10.35
CA VAL A 534 -20.26 -2.27 11.75
C VAL A 534 -21.62 -2.94 11.93
N ARG A 535 -22.59 -2.68 11.04
CA ARG A 535 -23.91 -3.33 11.06
C ARG A 535 -23.80 -4.85 10.88
N ARG A 536 -22.93 -5.28 9.97
CA ARG A 536 -22.68 -6.70 9.70
C ARG A 536 -22.03 -7.40 10.89
N ALA A 537 -21.01 -6.79 11.50
CA ALA A 537 -20.37 -7.29 12.70
C ALA A 537 -21.36 -7.43 13.87
N LYS A 538 -22.25 -6.43 14.04
CA LYS A 538 -23.34 -6.51 15.02
C LYS A 538 -24.28 -7.68 14.74
N ALA A 539 -24.74 -7.84 13.50
CA ALA A 539 -25.64 -8.93 13.13
C ALA A 539 -25.00 -10.31 13.37
N PHE A 540 -23.71 -10.46 13.07
CA PHE A 540 -22.96 -11.67 13.34
C PHE A 540 -22.85 -11.95 14.86
N TYR A 541 -22.55 -10.93 15.66
CA TYR A 541 -22.54 -11.05 17.12
C TYR A 541 -23.91 -11.48 17.68
N ASP A 542 -25.00 -10.85 17.22
CA ASP A 542 -26.35 -11.17 17.67
C ASP A 542 -26.74 -12.63 17.29
N ASP A 543 -26.38 -13.09 16.09
CA ASP A 543 -26.58 -14.47 15.63
C ASP A 543 -25.81 -15.47 16.51
N VAL A 544 -24.50 -15.25 16.70
CA VAL A 544 -23.64 -16.11 17.55
C VAL A 544 -24.18 -16.18 18.98
N LYS A 545 -24.59 -15.05 19.55
CA LYS A 545 -25.15 -14.96 20.90
C LYS A 545 -26.48 -15.71 21.04
N SER A 546 -27.26 -15.82 19.98
CA SER A 546 -28.56 -16.49 19.99
C SER A 546 -28.48 -18.02 19.90
N LYS A 547 -27.35 -18.57 19.44
CA LYS A 547 -27.18 -20.00 19.20
C LYS A 547 -26.99 -20.77 20.53
N PRO A 548 -27.76 -21.84 20.77
CA PRO A 548 -27.50 -22.73 21.89
C PRO A 548 -26.16 -23.45 21.64
N ASN A 549 -25.39 -23.68 22.70
CA ASN A 549 -24.10 -24.40 22.70
C ASN A 549 -22.87 -23.63 22.16
N VAL A 550 -22.95 -22.31 21.97
CA VAL A 550 -21.75 -21.48 21.79
C VAL A 550 -21.16 -21.14 23.16
N SER A 551 -19.85 -21.30 23.33
CA SER A 551 -19.18 -20.96 24.59
C SER A 551 -19.23 -19.45 24.86
N LYS A 552 -19.28 -19.08 26.15
CA LYS A 552 -19.25 -17.68 26.57
C LYS A 552 -18.00 -16.95 26.06
N ASP A 553 -16.84 -17.60 26.14
CA ASP A 553 -15.57 -17.02 25.69
C ASP A 553 -15.59 -16.68 24.20
N TYR A 554 -16.20 -17.54 23.37
CA TYR A 554 -16.35 -17.26 21.94
C TYR A 554 -17.29 -16.07 21.68
N ILE A 555 -18.40 -15.98 22.41
CA ILE A 555 -19.33 -14.84 22.34
C ILE A 555 -18.60 -13.54 22.74
N ASP A 556 -17.80 -13.59 23.81
CA ASP A 556 -17.04 -12.44 24.30
C ASP A 556 -15.97 -12.01 23.29
N ASP A 557 -15.29 -12.95 22.62
CA ASP A 557 -14.31 -12.64 21.58
C ASP A 557 -14.96 -12.05 20.31
N VAL A 558 -16.11 -12.58 19.87
CA VAL A 558 -16.89 -11.95 18.78
C VAL A 558 -17.32 -10.53 19.16
N LYS A 559 -17.73 -10.33 20.42
CA LYS A 559 -18.09 -9.01 20.93
C LYS A 559 -16.90 -8.04 20.87
N LYS A 560 -15.69 -8.47 21.26
CA LYS A 560 -14.47 -7.64 21.15
C LYS A 560 -14.18 -7.24 19.72
N ALA A 561 -14.28 -8.19 18.77
CA ALA A 561 -14.10 -7.88 17.34
C ALA A 561 -15.16 -6.90 16.82
N TYR A 562 -16.42 -7.06 17.22
CA TYR A 562 -17.49 -6.11 16.92
C TYR A 562 -17.21 -4.72 17.52
N ASP A 563 -16.84 -4.64 18.79
CA ASP A 563 -16.52 -3.38 19.45
C ASP A 563 -15.29 -2.71 18.81
N ALA A 564 -14.30 -3.49 18.36
CA ALA A 564 -13.13 -2.97 17.69
C ALA A 564 -13.47 -2.32 16.34
N VAL A 565 -14.23 -2.98 15.47
CA VAL A 565 -14.66 -2.33 14.21
C VAL A 565 -15.61 -1.16 14.46
N LYS A 566 -16.38 -1.16 15.54
CA LYS A 566 -17.26 -0.04 15.89
C LYS A 566 -16.48 1.18 16.40
N ASN A 567 -15.40 0.96 17.15
CA ASN A 567 -14.62 1.99 17.82
C ASN A 567 -13.28 2.26 17.12
N LEU A 568 -13.15 1.86 15.85
CA LEU A 568 -11.93 2.09 15.09
C LEU A 568 -11.67 3.61 14.97
N PRO A 569 -10.45 4.10 15.26
CA PRO A 569 -10.14 5.50 15.08
C PRO A 569 -10.24 5.91 13.60
N ASN A 570 -10.45 7.20 13.37
CA ASN A 570 -10.47 7.77 12.02
C ASN A 570 -9.50 8.96 11.96
N ASP A 571 -8.47 8.81 11.12
CA ASP A 571 -7.37 9.78 10.96
C ASP A 571 -7.57 10.70 9.75
N VAL A 572 -8.72 10.56 9.06
CA VAL A 572 -9.03 11.39 7.89
C VAL A 572 -9.48 12.79 8.32
N GLN A 573 -10.15 12.89 9.47
CA GLN A 573 -10.67 14.14 10.02
C GLN A 573 -10.26 14.27 11.49
N PRO A 574 -8.99 14.65 11.77
CA PRO A 574 -8.51 14.78 13.13
C PRO A 574 -9.29 15.87 13.87
N MET A 575 -9.88 15.52 15.02
CA MET A 575 -10.50 16.47 15.94
C MET A 575 -9.49 16.90 17.01
N PRO A 576 -9.57 18.13 17.57
CA PRO A 576 -8.63 18.58 18.59
C PRO A 576 -8.44 17.61 19.77
N GLY A 577 -9.52 16.97 20.23
CA GLY A 577 -9.46 15.96 21.31
C GLY A 577 -8.77 14.64 20.94
N MET A 578 -8.40 14.44 19.68
CA MET A 578 -7.73 13.24 19.17
C MET A 578 -6.25 13.46 18.87
N MET A 579 -5.75 14.70 18.92
CA MET A 579 -4.40 15.04 18.43
C MET A 579 -3.31 14.22 19.14
N CYS A 580 -3.37 14.09 20.46
CA CYS A 580 -2.45 13.23 21.23
C CYS A 580 -2.50 11.76 20.78
N ASP A 581 -3.69 11.20 20.57
CA ASP A 581 -3.84 9.81 20.16
C ASP A 581 -3.26 9.59 18.76
N ILE A 582 -3.62 10.44 17.80
CA ILE A 582 -3.14 10.36 16.42
C ILE A 582 -1.62 10.51 16.38
N ALA A 583 -1.05 11.48 17.10
CA ALA A 583 0.39 11.69 17.17
C ALA A 583 1.11 10.48 17.78
N ARG A 584 0.59 9.88 18.86
CA ARG A 584 1.16 8.66 19.46
C ARG A 584 1.13 7.48 18.49
N ARG A 585 -0.02 7.22 17.83
CA ARG A 585 -0.14 6.12 16.85
C ARG A 585 0.75 6.35 15.63
N MET A 586 0.88 7.60 15.18
CA MET A 586 1.79 7.95 14.10
C MET A 586 3.24 7.62 14.47
N ILE A 587 3.70 8.01 15.66
CA ILE A 587 5.04 7.64 16.18
C ILE A 587 5.19 6.12 16.29
N ALA A 588 4.19 5.43 16.85
CA ALA A 588 4.21 3.99 17.07
C ALA A 588 4.19 3.17 15.76
N SER A 589 3.77 3.79 14.65
CA SER A 589 3.76 3.21 13.31
C SER A 589 5.07 3.44 12.52
N LEU A 590 6.00 4.24 13.05
CA LEU A 590 7.32 4.46 12.44
C LEU A 590 8.35 3.42 12.91
N PRO A 591 9.33 3.03 12.07
CA PRO A 591 10.45 2.22 12.53
C PRO A 591 11.27 2.98 13.59
N ASP A 592 11.93 2.24 14.49
CA ASP A 592 12.76 2.80 15.57
C ASP A 592 13.81 3.78 15.02
N SER A 593 14.37 3.47 13.85
CA SER A 593 15.22 4.35 13.07
C SER A 593 14.51 4.77 11.78
N PRO A 594 13.88 5.96 11.74
CA PRO A 594 13.23 6.48 10.53
C PRO A 594 14.17 6.48 9.31
N HIS A 595 13.69 5.93 8.19
CA HIS A 595 14.48 5.83 6.96
C HIS A 595 14.50 7.12 6.13
N PHE A 596 13.56 8.02 6.39
CA PHE A 596 13.42 9.30 5.71
C PHE A 596 13.51 10.43 6.74
N GLU A 597 14.22 11.50 6.39
CA GLU A 597 14.32 12.69 7.23
C GLU A 597 12.95 13.27 7.59
N GLU A 598 12.04 13.29 6.63
CA GLU A 598 10.67 13.73 6.87
C GLU A 598 9.94 12.86 7.92
N MET A 599 10.25 11.57 8.05
CA MET A 599 9.70 10.75 9.13
C MET A 599 10.29 11.13 10.50
N ARG A 600 11.59 11.50 10.56
CA ARG A 600 12.23 12.00 11.79
C ARG A 600 11.61 13.33 12.21
N ILE A 601 11.48 14.27 11.28
CA ILE A 601 10.79 15.55 11.50
C ILE A 601 9.35 15.31 11.95
N GLY A 602 8.62 14.39 11.29
CA GLY A 602 7.26 14.03 11.67
C GLY A 602 7.15 13.49 13.09
N ARG A 603 8.09 12.63 13.50
CA ARG A 603 8.18 12.11 14.88
C ARG A 603 8.37 13.25 15.90
N GLU A 604 9.34 14.12 15.67
CA GLU A 604 9.64 15.26 16.56
C GLU A 604 8.43 16.20 16.69
N MET A 605 7.78 16.53 15.57
CA MET A 605 6.56 17.34 15.59
C MET A 605 5.41 16.64 16.34
N CYS A 606 5.25 15.32 16.20
CA CYS A 606 4.27 14.55 16.96
C CYS A 606 4.56 14.55 18.47
N GLU A 607 5.83 14.48 18.88
CA GLU A 607 6.23 14.58 20.29
C GLU A 607 5.89 15.97 20.86
N GLU A 608 6.10 17.04 20.10
CA GLU A 608 5.69 18.40 20.48
C GLU A 608 4.16 18.51 20.62
N ILE A 609 3.39 17.94 19.68
CA ILE A 609 1.92 17.92 19.76
C ILE A 609 1.44 17.19 21.02
N ILE A 610 2.05 16.05 21.36
CA ILE A 610 1.71 15.31 22.58
C ILE A 610 1.99 16.18 23.81
N ALA A 611 3.16 16.81 23.88
CA ALA A 611 3.54 17.66 25.01
C ALA A 611 2.64 18.91 25.17
N GLU A 612 2.14 19.46 24.07
CA GLU A 612 1.19 20.58 24.06
C GLU A 612 -0.20 20.14 24.53
N TYR A 613 -0.74 19.07 23.94
CA TYR A 613 -2.12 18.65 24.18
C TYR A 613 -2.34 17.85 25.47
N GLU A 614 -1.29 17.29 26.09
CA GLU A 614 -1.38 16.72 27.44
C GLU A 614 -1.51 17.76 28.55
N GLN A 615 -1.24 19.05 28.26
CA GLN A 615 -1.36 20.13 29.24
C GLN A 615 -2.77 20.74 29.30
N PHE A 616 -3.60 20.48 28.29
CA PHE A 616 -5.00 20.90 28.22
C PHE A 616 -5.92 19.85 28.86
#